data_AF-A0A1A8ULG8-F1
#
_entry.id   AF-A0A1A8ULG8-F1
#
_cell.length_a   1.000
_cell.length_b   1.000
_cell.length_c   1.000
_cell.angle_alpha   90.00
_cell.angle_beta   90.00
_cell.angle_gamma   90.00
#
_symmetry.space_group_name_H-M   'P 1'
#
loop_
_entity.id
_entity.type
_entity.pdbx_description
1 polymer ?
#
loop_
_entity_poly.entity_id
_entity_poly.type
_entity_poly.pdbx_seq_one_letter_code
_entity_poly.pdbx_strand_id
1 'polypeptide(L)'
;MLLLKSSPLWLLVAFLLQQVSAAGSGAQQHQGRFSSSNKKMQCTWNARDARDSVNLRVKCENQEARVSGGITDISCEYTGRPESCQEYHSNPKGFWKQVARALKKLQGRLCGDERALVRTGMCKRAPKDAHFTLDVNSSLFSSQSGKPESPTQLPSPSFTSA
;
A
#
# COMPACT_ATOMS: atom_id res chain seq x y z
N MET A 1 -29.84 -54.19 19.77
CA MET A 1 -28.87 -53.40 18.97
C MET A 1 -29.56 -52.88 17.73
N LEU A 2 -29.90 -51.59 17.67
CA LEU A 2 -30.27 -50.89 16.43
C LEU A 2 -29.73 -49.46 16.56
N LEU A 3 -28.52 -49.27 16.03
CA LEU A 3 -27.82 -48.00 15.96
C LEU A 3 -28.51 -47.10 14.94
N LEU A 4 -29.15 -46.03 15.41
CA LEU A 4 -29.74 -45.00 14.55
C LEU A 4 -28.60 -44.14 13.98
N LYS A 5 -28.23 -44.43 12.73
CA LYS A 5 -27.23 -43.71 11.94
C LYS A 5 -27.71 -42.27 11.69
N SER A 6 -27.12 -41.31 12.38
CA SER A 6 -27.24 -39.89 12.05
C SER A 6 -26.53 -39.63 10.73
N SER A 7 -27.29 -39.29 9.69
CA SER A 7 -26.78 -39.14 8.33
C SER A 7 -26.00 -37.82 8.20
N PRO A 8 -24.70 -37.84 7.86
CA PRO A 8 -23.84 -36.64 7.77
C PRO A 8 -24.17 -35.75 6.57
N LEU A 9 -25.27 -36.03 5.86
CA LEU A 9 -25.68 -35.31 4.66
C LEU A 9 -25.99 -33.84 4.94
N TRP A 10 -26.52 -33.51 6.12
CA TRP A 10 -26.77 -32.12 6.52
C TRP A 10 -25.49 -31.31 6.76
N LEU A 11 -24.38 -31.95 7.14
CA LEU A 11 -23.09 -31.27 7.33
C LEU A 11 -22.42 -30.94 5.98
N LEU A 12 -22.67 -31.73 4.94
CA LEU A 12 -22.13 -31.46 3.60
C LEU A 12 -22.82 -30.27 2.91
N VAL A 13 -24.11 -30.06 3.17
CA VAL A 13 -24.88 -28.95 2.56
C VAL A 13 -24.41 -27.59 3.10
N ALA A 14 -24.04 -27.51 4.39
CA ALA A 14 -23.50 -26.27 4.97
C ALA A 14 -22.12 -25.88 4.39
N PHE A 15 -21.30 -26.86 3.99
CA PHE A 15 -19.95 -26.61 3.49
C PHE A 15 -19.92 -26.06 2.05
N LEU A 16 -20.99 -26.27 1.27
CA LEU A 16 -21.09 -25.77 -0.11
C LEU A 16 -21.51 -24.29 -0.20
N LEU A 17 -22.02 -23.68 0.87
CA LEU A 17 -22.49 -22.28 0.86
C LEU A 17 -21.42 -21.25 1.26
N GLN A 18 -20.21 -21.66 1.68
CA GLN A 18 -19.18 -20.74 2.18
C GLN A 18 -18.11 -20.36 1.14
N GLN A 19 -18.21 -20.81 -0.12
CA GLN A 19 -17.13 -20.65 -1.12
C GLN A 19 -17.34 -19.49 -2.12
N VAL A 20 -17.91 -18.37 -1.68
CA VAL A 20 -18.03 -17.18 -2.54
C VAL A 20 -17.15 -16.04 -2.01
N SER A 21 -15.86 -16.32 -1.84
CA SER A 21 -14.86 -15.27 -1.65
C SER A 21 -14.34 -14.83 -3.00
N ALA A 22 -15.03 -13.83 -3.56
CA ALA A 22 -14.59 -12.87 -4.56
C ALA A 22 -13.32 -13.23 -5.36
N ALA A 23 -13.52 -13.90 -6.50
CA ALA A 23 -12.60 -13.76 -7.62
C ALA A 23 -12.72 -12.33 -8.17
N GLY A 24 -11.98 -11.40 -7.57
CA GLY A 24 -11.70 -10.11 -8.18
C GLY A 24 -10.89 -10.35 -9.46
N SER A 25 -11.46 -9.93 -10.58
CA SER A 25 -10.96 -10.09 -11.94
C SER A 25 -9.48 -9.74 -12.06
N GLY A 26 -8.74 -10.59 -12.78
CA GLY A 26 -7.29 -10.48 -12.96
C GLY A 26 -6.86 -9.21 -13.68
N ALA A 27 -6.53 -8.18 -12.91
CA ALA A 27 -5.40 -7.30 -13.22
C ALA A 27 -4.16 -7.90 -12.55
N GLN A 28 -3.00 -7.85 -13.20
CA GLN A 28 -1.75 -8.34 -12.61
C GLN A 28 -1.39 -7.43 -11.42
N GLN A 29 -1.92 -7.74 -10.24
CA GLN A 29 -1.78 -6.91 -9.04
C GLN A 29 -0.37 -7.07 -8.47
N HIS A 30 0.49 -6.09 -8.77
CA HIS A 30 1.82 -6.01 -8.18
C HIS A 30 1.71 -5.49 -6.75
N GLN A 31 2.02 -6.34 -5.78
CA GLN A 31 1.87 -6.04 -4.36
C GLN A 31 2.89 -6.81 -3.53
N GLY A 32 3.12 -6.36 -2.30
CA GLY A 32 4.02 -7.05 -1.40
C GLY A 32 4.01 -6.48 0.02
N ARG A 33 4.84 -7.08 0.87
CA ARG A 33 5.08 -6.61 2.24
C ARG A 33 6.56 -6.62 2.58
N PHE A 34 6.97 -5.79 3.53
CA PHE A 34 8.30 -5.83 4.14
C PHE A 34 8.25 -5.26 5.56
N SER A 35 9.17 -5.68 6.41
CA SER A 35 9.38 -5.06 7.72
C SER A 35 10.47 -3.98 7.63
N SER A 36 10.34 -2.90 8.40
CA SER A 36 11.41 -1.91 8.61
C SER A 36 12.65 -2.55 9.24
N SER A 37 13.83 -1.93 9.13
CA SER A 37 15.08 -2.50 9.69
C SER A 37 15.03 -2.75 11.18
N ASN A 38 14.35 -1.89 11.94
CA ASN A 38 14.16 -2.06 13.37
C ASN A 38 12.98 -2.98 13.72
N LYS A 39 12.32 -3.60 12.73
CA LYS A 39 11.12 -4.45 12.84
C LYS A 39 9.92 -3.82 13.56
N LYS A 40 9.97 -2.52 13.88
CA LYS A 40 8.89 -1.81 14.55
C LYS A 40 7.70 -1.57 13.64
N MET A 41 7.93 -1.51 12.33
CA MET A 41 6.87 -1.28 11.35
C MET A 41 6.74 -2.43 10.36
N GLN A 42 5.50 -2.87 10.14
CA GLN A 42 5.13 -3.78 9.06
C GLN A 42 4.52 -2.97 7.93
N CYS A 43 5.15 -3.02 6.75
CA CYS A 43 4.70 -2.27 5.60
C CYS A 43 4.12 -3.18 4.52
N THR A 44 3.07 -2.73 3.86
CA THR A 44 2.46 -3.30 2.67
C THR A 44 2.50 -2.28 1.53
N TRP A 45 2.53 -2.77 0.30
CA TRP A 45 2.44 -1.92 -0.87
C TRP A 45 1.63 -2.60 -1.97
N ASN A 46 0.96 -1.80 -2.80
CA ASN A 46 0.30 -2.26 -4.02
C ASN A 46 0.45 -1.20 -5.12
N ALA A 47 0.51 -1.67 -6.36
CA ALA A 47 0.50 -0.84 -7.55
C ALA A 47 -0.89 -0.86 -8.19
N ARG A 48 -1.32 0.29 -8.67
CA ARG A 48 -2.56 0.49 -9.41
C ARG A 48 -2.29 1.35 -10.62
N ASP A 49 -2.80 0.93 -11.77
CA ASP A 49 -2.70 1.72 -12.99
C ASP A 49 -3.58 2.98 -12.85
N ALA A 50 -3.07 4.11 -13.30
CA ALA A 50 -3.70 5.42 -13.19
C ALA A 50 -3.49 6.20 -14.50
N ARG A 51 -4.42 6.06 -15.44
CA ARG A 51 -4.32 6.63 -16.81
C ARG A 51 -2.95 6.38 -17.46
N ASP A 52 -2.06 7.37 -17.47
CA ASP A 52 -0.72 7.34 -18.08
C ASP A 52 0.42 7.07 -17.07
N SER A 53 0.08 6.82 -15.81
CA SER A 53 1.02 6.52 -14.73
C SER A 53 0.58 5.30 -13.93
N VAL A 54 1.43 4.92 -12.97
CA VAL A 54 1.17 3.89 -11.98
C VAL A 54 1.31 4.50 -10.61
N ASN A 55 0.31 4.26 -9.78
CA ASN A 55 0.24 4.70 -8.41
C ASN A 55 0.61 3.54 -7.48
N LEU A 56 1.66 3.74 -6.72
CA LEU A 56 2.22 2.80 -5.76
C LEU A 56 1.84 3.26 -4.35
N ARG A 57 0.78 2.67 -3.80
CA ARG A 57 0.35 2.95 -2.43
C ARG A 57 1.17 2.15 -1.45
N VAL A 58 1.69 2.80 -0.42
CA VAL A 58 2.42 2.20 0.70
C VAL A 58 1.65 2.45 1.99
N LYS A 59 1.55 1.43 2.85
CA LYS A 59 1.01 1.54 4.21
C LYS A 59 1.98 0.86 5.15
N CYS A 60 2.33 1.51 6.25
CA CYS A 60 3.19 0.98 7.30
C CYS A 60 2.47 1.08 8.65
N GLU A 61 2.49 0.01 9.43
CA GLU A 61 1.85 -0.05 10.74
C GLU A 61 2.87 -0.38 11.82
N ASN A 62 2.85 0.37 12.92
CA ASN A 62 3.64 0.16 14.12
C ASN A 62 2.77 -0.42 15.23
N GLN A 63 2.89 -1.73 15.47
CA GLN A 63 2.12 -2.40 16.52
C GLN A 63 2.52 -1.95 17.93
N GLU A 64 3.79 -1.62 18.14
CA GLU A 64 4.33 -1.22 19.45
C GLU A 64 3.78 0.15 19.86
N ALA A 65 3.70 1.10 18.91
CA ALA A 65 3.14 2.43 19.15
C ALA A 65 1.65 2.40 19.54
N ARG A 66 0.93 1.31 19.25
CA ARG A 66 -0.46 1.12 19.74
C ARG A 66 -0.52 0.94 21.25
N VAL A 67 0.57 0.51 21.88
CA VAL A 67 0.68 0.28 23.32
C VAL A 67 1.47 1.39 24.01
N SER A 68 2.59 1.83 23.42
CA SER A 68 3.47 2.84 24.01
C SER A 68 3.12 4.29 23.64
N GLY A 69 2.14 4.48 22.75
CA GLY A 69 1.77 5.78 22.20
C GLY A 69 2.66 6.20 21.01
N GLY A 70 2.13 7.11 20.19
CA GLY A 70 2.80 7.66 19.01
C GLY A 70 2.09 7.35 17.69
N ILE A 71 2.82 7.48 16.59
CA ILE A 71 2.30 7.22 15.24
C ILE A 71 2.14 5.71 15.05
N THR A 72 0.89 5.25 14.94
CA THR A 72 0.56 3.84 14.79
C THR A 72 0.57 3.42 13.33
N ASP A 73 0.25 4.34 12.42
CA ASP A 73 0.07 4.03 11.02
C ASP A 73 0.51 5.20 10.14
N ILE A 74 1.14 4.86 9.00
CA ILE A 74 1.58 5.81 7.98
C ILE A 74 1.13 5.27 6.63
N SER A 75 0.56 6.13 5.77
CA SER A 75 0.26 5.77 4.38
C SER A 75 0.63 6.90 3.45
N CYS A 76 1.09 6.57 2.25
CA CYS A 76 1.35 7.53 1.18
C CYS A 76 1.25 6.86 -0.19
N GLU A 77 1.24 7.67 -1.23
CA GLU A 77 1.20 7.27 -2.62
C GLU A 77 2.45 7.75 -3.33
N TYR A 78 3.02 6.89 -4.18
CA TYR A 78 4.08 7.28 -5.08
C TYR A 78 3.62 7.14 -6.53
N THR A 79 4.00 8.07 -7.38
CA THR A 79 3.60 8.10 -8.79
C THR A 79 4.81 7.94 -9.69
N GLY A 80 4.69 7.10 -10.71
CA GLY A 80 5.73 6.89 -11.72
C GLY A 80 5.15 6.33 -13.02
N ARG A 81 5.96 6.29 -14.08
CA ARG A 81 5.62 5.80 -15.42
C ARG A 81 6.56 4.65 -15.82
N PRO A 82 6.34 3.41 -15.34
CA PRO A 82 7.21 2.27 -15.67
C PRO A 82 7.40 2.06 -17.18
N GLU A 83 6.37 2.40 -17.97
CA GLU A 83 6.36 2.34 -19.43
C GLU A 83 7.45 3.20 -20.10
N SER A 84 7.90 4.28 -19.44
CA SER A 84 8.99 5.14 -19.92
C SER A 84 10.38 4.49 -19.83
N CYS A 85 10.47 3.30 -19.23
CA CYS A 85 11.68 2.48 -19.16
C CYS A 85 11.53 1.27 -20.09
N GLN A 86 12.33 1.20 -21.16
CA GLN A 86 12.23 0.10 -22.13
C GLN A 86 12.48 -1.28 -21.47
N GLU A 87 13.40 -1.35 -20.51
CA GLU A 87 13.71 -2.58 -19.78
C GLU A 87 12.53 -3.13 -18.95
N TYR A 88 11.55 -2.28 -18.61
CA TYR A 88 10.32 -2.70 -17.95
C TYR A 88 9.56 -3.70 -18.83
N HIS A 89 9.40 -3.40 -20.12
CA HIS A 89 8.69 -4.24 -21.10
C HIS A 89 9.31 -5.63 -21.23
N SER A 90 10.65 -5.71 -21.15
CA SER A 90 11.36 -6.99 -21.25
C SER A 90 11.30 -7.82 -19.97
N ASN A 91 11.16 -7.20 -18.80
CA ASN A 91 11.15 -7.91 -17.51
C ASN A 91 10.28 -7.24 -16.42
N PRO A 92 8.93 -7.22 -16.58
CA PRO A 92 8.05 -6.58 -15.61
C PRO A 92 8.17 -7.18 -14.20
N LYS A 93 8.28 -8.51 -14.11
CA LYS A 93 8.46 -9.23 -12.85
C LYS A 93 9.77 -8.83 -12.14
N GLY A 94 10.84 -8.61 -12.90
CA GLY A 94 12.11 -8.11 -12.40
C GLY A 94 11.99 -6.69 -11.85
N PHE A 95 11.29 -5.82 -12.57
CA PHE A 95 11.06 -4.43 -12.18
C PHE A 95 10.37 -4.36 -10.81
N TRP A 96 9.25 -5.07 -10.63
CA TRP A 96 8.50 -5.07 -9.38
C TRP A 96 9.26 -5.68 -8.20
N LYS A 97 10.13 -6.67 -8.45
CA LYS A 97 11.08 -7.15 -7.44
C LYS A 97 12.08 -6.06 -7.01
N GLN A 98 12.53 -5.22 -7.94
CA GLN A 98 13.41 -4.10 -7.63
C GLN A 98 12.68 -2.99 -6.88
N VAL A 99 11.42 -2.68 -7.22
CA VAL A 99 10.55 -1.76 -6.48
C VAL A 99 10.43 -2.18 -5.02
N ALA A 100 10.10 -3.45 -4.76
CA ALA A 100 9.99 -3.98 -3.39
C ALA A 100 11.30 -3.80 -2.59
N ARG A 101 12.44 -4.05 -3.23
CA ARG A 101 13.76 -3.87 -2.60
C ARG A 101 14.08 -2.40 -2.34
N ALA A 102 13.71 -1.50 -3.26
CA ALA A 102 13.91 -0.06 -3.12
C ALA A 102 13.08 0.49 -1.95
N LEU A 103 11.79 0.13 -1.85
CA LEU A 103 10.94 0.49 -0.70
C LEU A 103 11.55 0.05 0.62
N LYS A 104 12.00 -1.22 0.71
CA LYS A 104 12.68 -1.74 1.90
C LYS A 104 13.98 -0.99 2.23
N LYS A 105 14.65 -0.37 1.26
CA LYS A 105 15.85 0.45 1.47
C LYS A 105 15.54 1.88 1.92
N LEU A 106 14.36 2.41 1.60
CA LEU A 106 13.98 3.77 1.99
C LEU A 106 13.67 3.90 3.48
N GLN A 107 13.05 2.88 4.08
CA GLN A 107 12.86 2.74 5.54
C GLN A 107 12.29 4.02 6.19
N GLY A 108 13.01 4.63 7.14
CA GLY A 108 12.57 5.83 7.86
C GLY A 108 12.38 7.09 6.99
N ARG A 109 12.68 7.01 5.69
CA ARG A 109 12.40 8.06 4.70
C ARG A 109 11.10 7.83 3.92
N LEU A 110 10.44 6.67 4.09
CA LEU A 110 9.16 6.40 3.47
C LEU A 110 8.12 7.44 3.90
N CYS A 111 7.31 7.91 2.95
CA CYS A 111 6.23 8.86 3.16
C CYS A 111 6.62 10.24 3.75
N GLY A 112 7.91 10.50 4.02
CA GLY A 112 8.38 11.75 4.62
C GLY A 112 9.47 12.50 3.83
N ASP A 113 10.19 11.82 2.93
CA ASP A 113 11.22 12.44 2.09
C ASP A 113 10.76 12.51 0.63
N GLU A 114 10.36 13.69 0.18
CA GLU A 114 9.95 13.96 -1.21
C GLU A 114 11.07 13.67 -2.22
N ARG A 115 12.33 13.84 -1.81
CA ARG A 115 13.50 13.62 -2.67
C ARG A 115 13.86 12.14 -2.80
N ALA A 116 13.31 11.29 -1.94
CA ALA A 116 13.54 9.85 -1.96
C ALA A 116 12.76 9.17 -3.08
N LEU A 117 13.50 8.81 -4.14
CA LEU A 117 12.94 8.08 -5.28
C LEU A 117 12.95 6.57 -5.05
N VAL A 118 11.86 5.90 -5.41
CA VAL A 118 11.84 4.44 -5.55
C VAL A 118 12.45 4.07 -6.89
N ARG A 119 13.78 3.94 -6.91
CA ARG A 119 14.55 3.64 -8.13
C ARG A 119 14.67 2.14 -8.37
N THR A 120 14.34 1.70 -9.57
CA THR A 120 14.69 0.38 -10.08
C THR A 120 16.05 0.47 -10.79
N GLY A 121 16.96 -0.44 -10.44
CA GLY A 121 18.30 -0.47 -11.02
C GLY A 121 18.31 -0.77 -12.52
N MET A 122 17.31 -1.49 -13.03
CA MET A 122 17.18 -1.75 -14.47
C MET A 122 16.80 -0.50 -15.27
N CYS A 123 16.13 0.47 -14.64
CA CYS A 123 15.74 1.73 -15.27
C CYS A 123 16.72 2.87 -14.93
N LYS A 124 17.97 2.57 -14.56
CA LYS A 124 18.95 3.58 -14.10
C LYS A 124 19.19 4.71 -15.11
N ARG A 125 19.05 4.43 -16.41
CA ARG A 125 19.22 5.40 -17.51
C ARG A 125 17.89 5.95 -18.03
N ALA A 126 16.76 5.48 -17.51
CA ALA A 126 15.45 5.96 -17.92
C ALA A 126 15.22 7.41 -17.44
N PRO A 127 14.25 8.14 -18.02
CA PRO A 127 13.93 9.47 -17.56
C PRO A 127 13.37 9.45 -16.11
N LYS A 128 13.38 10.59 -15.44
CA LYS A 128 13.08 10.69 -13.99
C LYS A 128 11.69 10.14 -13.64
N ASP A 129 10.72 10.33 -14.53
CA ASP A 129 9.34 9.88 -14.39
C ASP A 129 9.18 8.36 -14.44
N ALA A 130 10.15 7.61 -14.97
CA ALA A 130 10.16 6.14 -14.91
C ALA A 130 10.38 5.59 -13.49
N HIS A 131 10.81 6.44 -12.56
CA HIS A 131 10.94 6.12 -11.15
C HIS A 131 9.74 6.65 -10.37
N PHE A 132 9.39 5.99 -9.26
CA PHE A 132 8.30 6.50 -8.43
C PHE A 132 8.77 7.63 -7.52
N THR A 133 7.98 8.70 -7.52
CA THR A 133 8.13 9.94 -6.73
C THR A 133 7.02 10.02 -5.69
N LEU A 134 7.30 10.51 -4.49
CA LEU A 134 6.27 10.66 -3.45
C LEU A 134 5.28 11.77 -3.85
N ASP A 135 3.98 11.48 -3.80
CA ASP A 135 2.96 12.52 -3.81
C ASP A 135 2.78 13.04 -2.38
N VAL A 136 3.36 14.20 -2.09
CA VAL A 136 3.41 14.79 -0.74
C VAL A 136 2.01 15.05 -0.18
N ASN A 137 1.02 15.32 -1.04
CA ASN A 137 -0.36 15.59 -0.62
C ASN A 137 -1.11 14.31 -0.23
N SER A 138 -0.57 13.14 -0.56
CA SER A 138 -1.17 11.84 -0.27
C SER A 138 -0.74 11.22 1.07
N SER A 139 0.27 11.80 1.73
CA SER A 139 0.82 11.28 2.98
C SER A 139 -0.14 11.51 4.15
N LEU A 140 -0.56 10.43 4.80
CA LEU A 140 -1.42 10.42 5.98
C LEU A 140 -0.72 9.71 7.14
N PHE A 141 -0.78 10.31 8.33
CA PHE A 141 -0.25 9.78 9.57
C PHE A 141 -1.39 9.65 10.57
N SER A 142 -1.51 8.51 11.24
CA SER A 142 -2.49 8.30 12.32
C SER A 142 -1.78 8.04 13.64
N SER A 143 -2.23 8.75 14.67
CA SER A 143 -1.78 8.59 16.06
C SER A 143 -2.98 8.15 16.90
N GLN A 144 -2.86 7.10 17.69
CA GLN A 144 -3.88 6.80 18.71
C GLN A 144 -3.66 7.70 19.91
N SER A 145 -4.39 8.82 19.96
CA SER A 145 -4.76 9.49 21.20
C SER A 145 -6.27 9.29 21.37
N GLY A 146 -6.73 8.95 22.57
CA GLY A 146 -8.13 8.63 22.83
C GLY A 146 -9.09 9.76 22.42
N LYS A 147 -10.27 9.35 21.93
CA LYS A 147 -11.44 10.16 21.52
C LYS A 147 -11.37 10.76 20.09
N PRO A 148 -12.37 10.46 19.22
CA PRO A 148 -12.38 10.99 17.86
C PRO A 148 -12.74 12.48 17.88
N GLU A 149 -11.79 13.33 17.51
CA GLU A 149 -12.09 14.72 17.17
C GLU A 149 -12.27 14.84 15.65
N SER A 150 -13.41 15.42 15.29
CA SER A 150 -13.86 15.67 13.91
C SER A 150 -12.85 16.52 13.14
N PRO A 151 -12.69 16.34 11.80
CA PRO A 151 -11.85 17.22 10.99
C PRO A 151 -12.40 18.66 11.01
N THR A 152 -11.75 19.54 11.76
CA THR A 152 -12.02 20.98 11.76
C THR A 152 -11.71 21.55 10.37
N GLN A 153 -12.76 22.06 9.72
CA GLN A 153 -12.71 22.86 8.50
C GLN A 153 -11.71 24.01 8.65
N LEU A 154 -10.84 24.18 7.65
CA LEU A 154 -10.09 25.41 7.44
C LEU A 154 -11.05 26.59 7.19
N PRO A 155 -10.81 27.78 7.78
CA PRO A 155 -11.65 28.94 7.57
C PRO A 155 -11.51 29.47 6.12
N SER A 156 -12.64 29.79 5.51
CA SER A 156 -12.73 30.49 4.23
C SER A 156 -12.18 31.91 4.36
N PRO A 157 -11.43 32.45 3.38
CA PRO A 157 -11.01 33.84 3.39
C PRO A 157 -12.21 34.75 3.07
N SER A 158 -12.59 35.60 4.03
CA SER A 158 -13.52 36.69 3.82
C SER A 158 -12.83 37.82 3.04
N PHE A 159 -13.20 37.97 1.77
CA PHE A 159 -12.92 39.18 1.00
C PHE A 159 -13.79 40.30 1.56
N THR A 160 -13.17 41.31 2.18
CA THR A 160 -13.85 42.55 2.56
C THR A 160 -13.60 43.57 1.45
N SER A 161 -14.65 43.95 0.74
CA SER A 161 -14.67 45.16 -0.09
C SER A 161 -15.36 46.27 0.70
N ALA A 162 -14.66 47.38 0.91
CA ALA A 162 -15.19 48.73 1.11
C ALA A 162 -14.06 49.73 0.84
#